data_AF-A0A0S7YAG3-F1
#
_entry.id   AF-A0A0S7YAG3-F1
#
_cell.length_a   1.000
_cell.length_b   1.000
_cell.length_c   1.000
_cell.angle_alpha   90.00
_cell.angle_beta   90.00
_cell.angle_gamma   90.00
#
_symmetry.space_group_name_H-M   'P 1'
#
loop_
_entity.id
_entity.type
_entity.pdbx_description
1 polymer ?
#
loop_
_entity_poly.entity_id
_entity_poly.type
_entity_poly.pdbx_seq_one_letter_code
_entity_poly.pdbx_strand_id
1 'polypeptide(L)'
;MPLPKRAQRPLNLASGCPCRNGRSAHVAGDFERRVDAALGWLEKNFKPDVSPKHPNGPDRHRRYWLYSVERVGIAAGYKYFGTRNWYEEGATHLVRQQQGNGSWGDIPETCFCLLFLYKGRAPILYNKLEYEGEWNNHRRDIANLTSYIEKVKEQMFQWQIVSLKAPVDELHDAPVLYITAETPPEFTDGHKRKLRQFTDTGGTILLEASCGNPEVRKWAQDFTKEVWPEWQLKPLGPDHGSFTHPHPLKQRPEILGLHDGMRTFLFYAMDDISCPWQTKAFARLSYLFEWGINLFTYATDQSPLRAKLQARLPKEQDRYPAAVRAGSRSTLRLARVEYDGPGWLTGRNYRVFPLLASHLSTKAGLTLAADEKGVKPSDLAGADIAYLTGPGEIAMPGPQKQALKAYTAKGGFLWVEAAGGSTDFHGAFLKLASEVGWQLKPVPQTHPLMTGRLSSGAGYGLVSNVRFSRALRVLRLGRPHADLTGIYLGDRLVGVYSPFDVLFSMTGYDAYDRRGYKAQDARAVAANILLFVSDRRAG
;
A
#
# COMPACT_ATOMS: atom_id res chain seq x y z
N MET A 1 -29.71 33.06 7.92
CA MET A 1 -28.32 33.50 8.20
C MET A 1 -27.42 33.02 7.08
N PRO A 2 -26.85 33.91 6.26
CA PRO A 2 -25.96 33.52 5.17
C PRO A 2 -24.57 33.15 5.71
N LEU A 3 -24.02 32.04 5.21
CA LEU A 3 -22.68 31.56 5.51
C LEU A 3 -21.63 32.63 5.13
N PRO A 4 -20.56 32.81 5.92
CA PRO A 4 -19.54 33.81 5.61
C PRO A 4 -18.78 33.39 4.35
N LYS A 5 -18.71 34.31 3.38
CA LYS A 5 -17.77 34.24 2.25
C LYS A 5 -16.35 34.15 2.82
N ARG A 6 -15.75 32.97 2.84
CA ARG A 6 -14.29 32.84 3.01
C ARG A 6 -13.65 33.53 1.82
N ALA A 7 -13.00 34.66 2.08
CA ALA A 7 -12.15 35.33 1.11
C ALA A 7 -11.14 34.31 0.56
N GLN A 8 -11.20 34.08 -0.76
CA GLN A 8 -10.10 33.45 -1.48
C GLN A 8 -8.87 34.31 -1.24
N ARG A 9 -7.95 33.86 -0.39
CA ARG A 9 -6.62 34.47 -0.30
C ARG A 9 -6.00 34.36 -1.70
N PRO A 10 -5.45 35.44 -2.29
CA PRO A 10 -4.68 35.33 -3.51
C PRO A 10 -3.53 34.35 -3.25
N LEU A 11 -3.40 33.34 -4.12
CA LEU A 11 -2.32 32.36 -4.10
C LEU A 11 -0.99 33.11 -4.06
N ASN A 12 -0.19 32.84 -3.02
CA ASN A 12 1.16 33.36 -2.96
C ASN A 12 2.01 32.58 -3.96
N LEU A 13 2.19 33.13 -5.17
CA LEU A 13 3.12 32.68 -6.22
C LEU A 13 4.61 32.66 -5.79
N ALA A 14 4.88 32.78 -4.49
CA ALA A 14 6.21 32.72 -3.89
C ALA A 14 6.84 31.31 -3.86
N SER A 15 6.35 30.35 -4.66
CA SER A 15 7.02 29.07 -4.92
C SER A 15 8.29 29.21 -5.76
N GLY A 16 8.62 30.42 -6.27
CA GLY A 16 9.88 30.64 -6.99
C GLY A 16 9.98 29.89 -8.33
N CYS A 17 8.88 29.28 -8.78
CA CYS A 17 8.72 28.67 -10.09
C CYS A 17 8.78 29.78 -11.15
N PRO A 18 9.57 29.65 -12.23
CA PRO A 18 9.53 30.59 -13.36
C PRO A 18 8.23 30.47 -14.20
N CYS A 19 7.31 29.63 -13.75
CA CYS A 19 6.10 29.18 -14.43
C CYS A 19 5.10 30.33 -14.52
N ARG A 20 4.52 30.53 -15.70
CA ARG A 20 3.59 31.63 -15.98
C ARG A 20 2.23 31.05 -16.34
N ASN A 21 1.17 31.58 -15.73
CA ASN A 21 -0.23 31.21 -16.03
C ASN A 21 -0.52 29.71 -15.91
N GLY A 22 0.03 29.03 -14.91
CA GLY A 22 -0.24 27.61 -14.67
C GLY A 22 0.42 26.65 -15.64
N ARG A 23 1.50 27.08 -16.32
CA ARG A 23 2.27 26.27 -17.26
C ARG A 23 3.76 26.46 -17.05
N SER A 24 4.51 25.38 -17.20
CA SER A 24 5.97 25.43 -17.27
C SER A 24 6.40 26.06 -18.61
N ALA A 25 7.64 26.54 -18.66
CA ALA A 25 8.23 26.90 -19.95
C ALA A 25 8.45 25.61 -20.74
N HIS A 26 7.78 25.47 -21.89
CA HIS A 26 7.77 24.24 -22.67
C HIS A 26 9.21 23.77 -22.97
N VAL A 27 9.59 22.61 -22.45
CA VAL A 27 10.96 22.06 -22.56
C VAL A 27 11.12 21.28 -23.88
N ALA A 28 10.73 21.90 -24.99
CA ALA A 28 10.89 21.35 -26.35
C ALA A 28 12.14 21.93 -27.05
N GLY A 29 13.21 22.18 -26.27
CA GLY A 29 14.47 22.69 -26.76
C GLY A 29 15.22 21.70 -27.64
N ASP A 30 16.26 22.18 -28.33
CA ASP A 30 17.11 21.32 -29.17
C ASP A 30 17.83 20.25 -28.36
N PHE A 31 18.18 20.55 -27.11
CA PHE A 31 18.83 19.60 -26.22
C PHE A 31 17.93 18.40 -25.91
N GLU A 32 16.67 18.63 -25.52
CA GLU A 32 15.72 17.58 -25.17
C GLU A 32 15.40 16.70 -26.38
N ARG A 33 15.22 17.30 -27.56
CA ARG A 33 15.03 16.52 -28.79
C ARG A 33 16.20 15.59 -29.10
N ARG A 34 17.44 16.02 -28.85
CA ARG A 34 18.64 15.19 -29.04
C ARG A 34 18.74 14.08 -27.99
N VAL A 35 18.35 14.35 -26.74
CA VAL A 35 18.26 13.32 -25.69
C VAL A 35 17.22 12.27 -26.08
N ASP A 36 16.03 12.70 -26.51
CA ASP A 36 14.96 11.81 -26.95
C ASP A 36 15.39 10.96 -28.16
N ALA A 37 16.09 11.56 -29.12
CA ALA A 37 16.66 10.83 -30.26
C ALA A 37 17.71 9.78 -29.84
N ALA A 38 18.56 10.10 -28.86
CA ALA A 38 19.56 9.17 -28.33
C ALA A 38 18.91 7.99 -27.57
N LEU A 39 17.86 8.28 -26.78
CA LEU A 39 17.07 7.24 -26.10
C LEU A 39 16.31 6.38 -27.12
N GLY A 40 15.70 6.98 -28.14
CA GLY A 40 15.06 6.24 -29.24
C GLY A 40 16.03 5.39 -30.05
N TRP A 41 17.32 5.77 -30.15
CA TRP A 41 18.35 4.89 -30.69
C TRP A 41 18.61 3.68 -29.77
N LEU A 42 18.70 3.89 -28.46
CA LEU A 42 18.87 2.79 -27.49
C LEU A 42 17.69 1.83 -27.50
N GLU A 43 16.45 2.32 -27.59
CA GLU A 43 15.24 1.48 -27.69
C GLU A 43 15.29 0.51 -28.86
N LYS A 44 15.88 0.94 -29.99
CA LYS A 44 15.99 0.13 -31.21
C LYS A 44 17.20 -0.81 -31.21
N ASN A 45 18.28 -0.43 -30.53
CA ASN A 45 19.59 -1.08 -30.66
C ASN A 45 20.04 -1.84 -29.43
N PHE A 46 19.36 -1.69 -28.28
CA PHE A 46 19.74 -2.39 -27.07
C PHE A 46 19.59 -3.91 -27.23
N LYS A 47 20.70 -4.61 -26.97
CA LYS A 47 20.77 -6.07 -26.83
C LYS A 47 21.69 -6.38 -25.64
N PRO A 48 21.33 -7.35 -24.78
CA PRO A 48 22.13 -7.69 -23.61
C PRO A 48 23.42 -8.43 -23.98
N ASP A 49 23.43 -9.12 -25.13
CA ASP A 49 24.45 -10.06 -25.56
C ASP A 49 25.31 -9.55 -26.73
N VAL A 50 25.09 -8.31 -27.19
CA VAL A 50 25.82 -7.72 -28.32
C VAL A 50 26.10 -6.25 -28.06
N SER A 51 27.35 -5.82 -28.28
CA SER A 51 27.71 -4.40 -28.33
C SER A 51 27.49 -3.86 -29.75
N PRO A 52 26.67 -2.82 -29.97
CA PRO A 52 26.41 -2.31 -31.31
C PRO A 52 27.66 -1.84 -32.08
N LYS A 53 28.67 -1.31 -31.37
CA LYS A 53 29.94 -0.86 -31.98
C LYS A 53 30.87 -2.02 -32.33
N HIS A 54 30.78 -3.13 -31.61
CA HIS A 54 31.67 -4.28 -31.76
C HIS A 54 30.86 -5.59 -31.70
N PRO A 55 30.00 -5.87 -32.71
CA PRO A 55 29.06 -6.98 -32.64
C PRO A 55 29.75 -8.34 -32.55
N ASN A 56 30.89 -8.51 -33.25
CA ASN A 56 31.74 -9.70 -33.21
C ASN A 56 33.00 -9.51 -32.36
N GLY A 57 33.03 -8.47 -31.52
CA GLY A 57 34.19 -8.16 -30.68
C GLY A 57 34.29 -9.04 -29.43
N PRO A 58 35.44 -9.02 -28.73
CA PRO A 58 35.61 -9.74 -27.47
C PRO A 58 34.63 -9.26 -26.38
N ASP A 59 34.36 -10.15 -25.42
CA ASP A 59 33.41 -9.99 -24.31
C ASP A 59 33.58 -8.68 -23.53
N ARG A 60 34.81 -8.19 -23.40
CA ARG A 60 35.13 -6.91 -22.74
C ARG A 60 34.31 -5.74 -23.26
N HIS A 61 34.06 -5.69 -24.58
CA HIS A 61 33.24 -4.63 -25.18
C HIS A 61 31.77 -4.77 -24.82
N ARG A 62 31.27 -6.00 -24.69
CA ARG A 62 29.89 -6.29 -24.27
C ARG A 62 29.65 -5.95 -22.80
N ARG A 63 30.62 -6.24 -21.94
CA ARG A 63 30.54 -5.93 -20.49
C ARG A 63 30.60 -4.42 -20.24
N TYR A 64 31.49 -3.72 -20.95
CA TYR A 64 31.52 -2.26 -20.92
C TYR A 64 30.25 -1.63 -21.51
N TRP A 65 29.69 -2.23 -22.56
CA TRP A 65 28.42 -1.83 -23.14
C TRP A 65 27.27 -1.95 -22.14
N LEU A 66 27.12 -3.10 -21.47
CA LEU A 66 26.09 -3.28 -20.44
C LEU A 66 26.23 -2.26 -19.30
N TYR A 67 27.46 -2.06 -18.80
CA TYR A 67 27.72 -0.99 -17.81
C TYR A 67 27.31 0.39 -18.33
N SER A 68 27.60 0.71 -19.59
CA SER A 68 27.19 1.99 -20.19
C SER A 68 25.66 2.12 -20.28
N VAL A 69 24.96 1.04 -20.64
CA VAL A 69 23.50 0.98 -20.68
C VAL A 69 22.89 1.17 -19.29
N GLU A 70 23.45 0.53 -18.25
CA GLU A 70 23.01 0.71 -16.86
C GLU A 70 23.03 2.19 -16.47
N ARG A 71 24.12 2.89 -16.77
CA ARG A 71 24.22 4.32 -16.48
C ARG A 71 23.14 5.15 -17.16
N VAL A 72 22.81 4.85 -18.42
CA VAL A 72 21.73 5.56 -19.13
C VAL A 72 20.37 5.20 -18.55
N GLY A 73 20.09 3.90 -18.32
CA GLY A 73 18.84 3.41 -17.75
C GLY A 73 18.54 4.04 -16.39
N ILE A 74 19.52 4.08 -15.49
CA ILE A 74 19.38 4.74 -14.18
C ILE A 74 19.21 6.26 -14.34
N ALA A 75 20.03 6.91 -15.15
CA ALA A 75 19.97 8.37 -15.29
C ALA A 75 18.67 8.85 -15.95
N ALA A 76 18.11 8.07 -16.87
CA ALA A 76 16.86 8.39 -17.57
C ALA A 76 15.61 7.85 -16.85
N GLY A 77 15.77 6.98 -15.85
CA GLY A 77 14.67 6.28 -15.18
C GLY A 77 13.99 5.24 -16.07
N TYR A 78 14.65 4.77 -17.12
CA TYR A 78 14.03 3.83 -18.06
C TYR A 78 14.06 2.44 -17.46
N LYS A 79 12.90 1.77 -17.37
CA LYS A 79 12.84 0.32 -17.10
C LYS A 79 13.08 -0.50 -18.36
N TYR A 80 12.54 -0.02 -19.47
CA TYR A 80 12.61 -0.68 -20.77
C TYR A 80 13.37 0.18 -21.78
N PHE A 81 14.14 -0.47 -22.64
CA PHE A 81 14.54 0.10 -23.94
C PHE A 81 13.75 -0.64 -25.01
N GLY A 82 12.77 0.04 -25.60
CA GLY A 82 11.77 -0.59 -26.45
C GLY A 82 10.92 -1.56 -25.63
N THR A 83 10.93 -2.84 -25.99
CA THR A 83 10.24 -3.91 -25.24
C THR A 83 11.16 -4.67 -24.28
N ARG A 84 12.45 -4.30 -24.20
CA ARG A 84 13.46 -5.06 -23.47
C ARG A 84 13.73 -4.50 -22.08
N ASN A 85 13.59 -5.35 -21.06
CA ASN A 85 13.92 -4.99 -19.68
C ASN A 85 15.44 -5.08 -19.51
N TRP A 86 16.12 -3.94 -19.63
CA TRP A 86 17.58 -3.92 -19.74
C TRP A 86 18.28 -4.54 -18.53
N TYR A 87 17.72 -4.36 -17.33
CA TYR A 87 18.33 -4.87 -16.11
C TYR A 87 18.10 -6.37 -15.97
N GLU A 88 16.88 -6.84 -16.18
CA GLU A 88 16.56 -8.28 -16.10
C GLU A 88 17.31 -9.09 -17.16
N GLU A 89 17.27 -8.65 -18.41
CA GLU A 89 17.95 -9.33 -19.52
C GLU A 89 19.48 -9.28 -19.36
N GLY A 90 20.03 -8.11 -19.01
CA GLY A 90 21.45 -7.93 -18.78
C GLY A 90 21.95 -8.73 -17.57
N ALA A 91 21.22 -8.73 -16.45
CA ALA A 91 21.60 -9.48 -15.25
C ALA A 91 21.54 -10.99 -15.51
N THR A 92 20.50 -11.46 -16.21
CA THR A 92 20.38 -12.87 -16.62
C THR A 92 21.55 -13.29 -17.52
N HIS A 93 21.91 -12.44 -18.49
CA HIS A 93 23.05 -12.69 -19.37
C HIS A 93 24.36 -12.80 -18.59
N LEU A 94 24.63 -11.84 -17.70
CA LEU A 94 25.86 -11.82 -16.91
C LEU A 94 25.94 -13.01 -15.94
N VAL A 95 24.90 -13.27 -15.15
CA VAL A 95 24.92 -14.35 -14.14
C VAL A 95 25.16 -15.72 -14.78
N ARG A 96 24.62 -15.97 -15.98
CA ARG A 96 24.87 -17.22 -16.73
C ARG A 96 26.31 -17.40 -17.21
N GLN A 97 27.07 -16.32 -17.32
CA GLN A 97 28.46 -16.31 -17.78
C GLN A 97 29.47 -16.22 -16.64
N GLN A 98 29.01 -16.16 -15.39
CA GLN A 98 29.91 -16.12 -14.24
C GLN A 98 30.74 -17.41 -14.18
N GLN A 99 32.05 -17.28 -14.07
CA GLN A 99 32.96 -18.41 -13.99
C GLN A 99 32.91 -19.04 -12.59
N GLY A 100 33.40 -20.28 -12.45
CA GLY A 100 33.42 -21.00 -11.16
C GLY A 100 34.25 -20.31 -10.07
N ASN A 101 35.20 -19.45 -10.44
CA ASN A 101 35.96 -18.60 -9.49
C ASN A 101 35.22 -17.29 -9.12
N GLY A 102 33.99 -17.10 -9.59
CA GLY A 102 33.17 -15.91 -9.36
C GLY A 102 33.47 -14.71 -10.27
N SER A 103 34.49 -14.79 -11.13
CA SER A 103 34.87 -13.71 -12.05
C SER A 103 34.07 -13.75 -13.36
N TRP A 104 34.19 -12.70 -14.17
CA TRP A 104 33.77 -12.72 -15.57
C TRP A 104 34.95 -12.80 -16.54
N GLY A 105 36.19 -12.69 -16.09
CA GLY A 105 37.38 -12.60 -16.93
C GLY A 105 38.43 -11.83 -16.14
N ASP A 106 39.13 -10.91 -16.79
CA ASP A 106 40.07 -10.05 -16.09
C ASP A 106 39.36 -9.07 -15.13
N ILE A 107 40.16 -8.35 -14.35
CA ILE A 107 39.68 -7.44 -13.31
C ILE A 107 38.72 -6.37 -13.88
N PRO A 108 39.03 -5.65 -14.98
CA PRO A 108 38.15 -4.61 -15.50
C PRO A 108 36.75 -5.12 -15.87
N GLU A 109 36.68 -6.29 -16.50
CA GLU A 109 35.44 -6.93 -16.91
C GLU A 109 34.60 -7.34 -15.71
N THR A 110 35.23 -7.95 -14.71
CA THR A 110 34.57 -8.29 -13.45
C THR A 110 34.03 -7.04 -12.76
N CYS A 111 34.81 -5.94 -12.73
CA CYS A 111 34.36 -4.65 -12.20
C CYS A 111 33.13 -4.11 -12.94
N PHE A 112 33.11 -4.13 -14.28
CA PHE A 112 31.94 -3.67 -15.06
C PHE A 112 30.70 -4.52 -14.80
N CYS A 113 30.85 -5.85 -14.72
CA CYS A 113 29.74 -6.75 -14.40
C CYS A 113 29.19 -6.50 -12.99
N LEU A 114 30.07 -6.33 -11.99
CA LEU A 114 29.65 -6.02 -10.62
C LEU A 114 28.96 -4.65 -10.52
N LEU A 115 29.45 -3.63 -11.22
CA LEU A 115 28.80 -2.32 -11.28
C LEU A 115 27.41 -2.42 -11.87
N PHE A 116 27.23 -3.14 -12.98
CA PHE A 116 25.93 -3.37 -13.60
C PHE A 116 24.95 -4.06 -12.64
N LEU A 117 25.37 -5.19 -12.05
CA LEU A 117 24.52 -6.00 -11.17
C LEU A 117 24.19 -5.26 -9.87
N TYR A 118 25.17 -4.59 -9.26
CA TYR A 118 24.97 -3.91 -7.98
C TYR A 118 24.17 -2.63 -8.12
N LYS A 119 24.48 -1.78 -9.11
CA LYS A 119 23.78 -0.50 -9.28
C LYS A 119 22.39 -0.69 -9.86
N GLY A 120 22.24 -1.57 -10.85
CA GLY A 120 20.96 -1.86 -11.50
C GLY A 120 19.91 -2.46 -10.56
N ARG A 121 20.33 -3.16 -9.49
CA ARG A 121 19.41 -3.76 -8.50
C ARG A 121 18.87 -2.78 -7.46
N ALA A 122 19.34 -1.53 -7.44
CA ALA A 122 18.99 -0.59 -6.37
C ALA A 122 17.46 -0.41 -6.24
N PRO A 123 16.93 -0.29 -5.01
CA PRO A 123 15.50 -0.17 -4.79
C PRO A 123 14.89 1.07 -5.43
N ILE A 124 13.62 0.97 -5.82
CA ILE A 124 12.91 2.05 -6.53
C ILE A 124 11.99 2.80 -5.56
N LEU A 125 12.20 4.10 -5.41
CA LEU A 125 11.41 4.97 -4.52
C LEU A 125 10.09 5.40 -5.15
N TYR A 126 10.16 5.82 -6.42
CA TYR A 126 9.04 6.41 -7.15
C TYR A 126 8.95 5.85 -8.57
N ASN A 127 7.73 5.53 -8.97
CA ASN A 127 7.34 5.31 -10.35
C ASN A 127 6.71 6.59 -10.89
N LYS A 128 7.30 7.25 -11.89
CA LYS A 128 6.66 8.35 -12.62
C LYS A 128 5.81 7.78 -13.75
N LEU A 129 4.53 8.14 -13.82
CA LEU A 129 3.62 7.59 -14.79
C LEU A 129 3.73 8.29 -16.15
N GLU A 130 4.09 7.53 -17.18
CA GLU A 130 3.97 7.92 -18.58
C GLU A 130 2.54 7.69 -19.09
N TYR A 131 2.00 8.70 -19.76
CA TYR A 131 0.71 8.65 -20.45
C TYR A 131 0.72 9.58 -21.67
N GLU A 132 -0.28 9.44 -22.55
CA GLU A 132 -0.48 10.34 -23.70
C GLU A 132 -0.83 11.76 -23.20
N GLY A 133 0.09 12.72 -23.38
CA GLY A 133 -0.09 14.10 -22.93
C GLY A 133 1.13 14.67 -22.19
N GLU A 134 0.93 15.74 -21.42
CA GLU A 134 2.00 16.47 -20.74
C GLU A 134 2.35 15.85 -19.37
N TRP A 135 2.92 14.64 -19.39
CA TRP A 135 3.30 13.90 -18.17
C TRP A 135 4.71 14.20 -17.66
N ASN A 136 5.56 14.86 -18.47
CA ASN A 136 7.00 15.00 -18.20
C ASN A 136 7.57 16.40 -18.40
N ASN A 137 6.77 17.45 -18.21
CA ASN A 137 7.27 18.84 -18.39
C ASN A 137 8.44 19.16 -17.45
N HIS A 138 8.41 18.64 -16.22
CA HIS A 138 9.54 18.66 -15.29
C HIS A 138 10.36 17.35 -15.36
N ARG A 139 11.13 17.16 -16.44
CA ARG A 139 11.85 15.88 -16.76
C ARG A 139 12.81 15.34 -15.68
N ARG A 140 13.23 16.17 -14.73
CA ARG A 140 14.23 15.86 -13.68
C ARG A 140 13.69 16.02 -12.26
N ASP A 141 12.39 16.24 -12.08
CA ASP A 141 11.74 16.37 -10.76
C ASP A 141 12.09 15.20 -9.82
N ILE A 142 11.60 14.01 -10.12
CA ILE A 142 11.80 12.80 -9.32
C ILE A 142 13.25 12.34 -9.35
N ALA A 143 13.99 12.57 -10.44
CA ALA A 143 15.42 12.27 -10.50
C ALA A 143 16.20 13.07 -9.45
N ASN A 144 15.90 14.36 -9.31
CA ASN A 144 16.55 15.23 -8.34
C ASN A 144 16.08 14.97 -6.92
N LEU A 145 14.79 14.66 -6.72
CA LEU A 145 14.28 14.23 -5.42
C LEU A 145 14.97 12.94 -4.97
N THR A 146 15.07 11.95 -5.85
CA THR A 146 15.78 10.69 -5.59
C THR A 146 17.23 10.95 -5.21
N SER A 147 17.95 11.77 -5.98
CA SER A 147 19.34 12.13 -5.67
C SER A 147 19.49 12.86 -4.33
N TYR A 148 18.51 13.68 -3.94
CA TYR A 148 18.49 14.29 -2.62
C TYR A 148 18.32 13.23 -1.52
N ILE A 149 17.37 12.32 -1.69
CA ILE A 149 17.09 11.23 -0.73
C ILE A 149 18.33 10.32 -0.58
N GLU A 150 18.99 9.95 -1.68
CA GLU A 150 20.22 9.15 -1.65
C GLU A 150 21.31 9.81 -0.81
N LYS A 151 21.49 11.12 -0.93
CA LYS A 151 22.47 11.87 -0.13
C LYS A 151 22.11 11.91 1.34
N VAL A 152 20.84 12.13 1.67
CA VAL A 152 20.38 12.20 3.08
C VAL A 152 20.42 10.84 3.75
N LYS A 153 20.11 9.76 3.03
CA LYS A 153 20.04 8.40 3.56
C LYS A 153 21.35 7.62 3.42
N GLU A 154 22.33 8.16 2.69
CA GLU A 154 23.60 7.49 2.36
C GLU A 154 23.38 6.09 1.75
N GLN A 155 22.30 5.94 0.98
CA GLN A 155 21.88 4.68 0.38
C GLN A 155 21.51 4.91 -1.08
N MET A 156 21.82 3.94 -1.94
CA MET A 156 21.43 3.97 -3.34
C MET A 156 19.94 3.73 -3.52
N PHE A 157 19.31 4.59 -4.32
CA PHE A 157 17.91 4.49 -4.71
C PHE A 157 17.74 4.86 -6.18
N GLN A 158 16.73 4.30 -6.81
CA GLN A 158 16.34 4.63 -8.17
C GLN A 158 14.93 5.23 -8.19
N TRP A 159 14.63 5.84 -9.32
CA TRP A 159 13.29 6.14 -9.78
C TRP A 159 13.13 5.48 -11.14
N GLN A 160 11.89 5.29 -11.58
CA GLN A 160 11.65 4.80 -12.93
C GLN A 160 10.38 5.37 -13.54
N ILE A 161 10.33 5.33 -14.86
CA ILE A 161 9.15 5.60 -15.67
C ILE A 161 8.43 4.28 -15.90
N VAL A 162 7.12 4.29 -15.68
CA VAL A 162 6.21 3.18 -15.99
C VAL A 162 5.01 3.70 -16.76
N SER A 163 4.38 2.86 -17.57
CA SER A 163 3.15 3.20 -18.28
C SER A 163 2.00 2.29 -17.85
N LEU A 164 0.76 2.73 -18.07
CA LEU A 164 -0.42 1.90 -17.82
C LEU A 164 -0.57 0.72 -18.81
N LYS A 165 0.36 0.55 -19.76
CA LYS A 165 0.46 -0.66 -20.59
C LYS A 165 1.08 -1.81 -19.79
N ALA A 166 1.96 -1.52 -18.82
CA ALA A 166 2.59 -2.52 -17.96
C ALA A 166 1.57 -3.23 -17.03
N PRO A 167 1.81 -4.47 -16.61
CA PRO A 167 1.01 -5.15 -15.60
C PRO A 167 1.09 -4.43 -14.24
N VAL A 168 0.06 -4.58 -13.41
CA VAL A 168 -0.02 -3.87 -12.12
C VAL A 168 1.14 -4.22 -11.18
N ASP A 169 1.67 -5.44 -11.26
CA ASP A 169 2.80 -5.89 -10.44
C ASP A 169 4.06 -5.06 -10.69
N GLU A 170 4.25 -4.55 -11.91
CA GLU A 170 5.35 -3.65 -12.22
C GLU A 170 5.11 -2.23 -11.72
N LEU A 171 3.85 -1.81 -11.60
CA LEU A 171 3.53 -0.54 -10.91
C LEU A 171 3.90 -0.61 -9.42
N HIS A 172 3.93 -1.81 -8.84
CA HIS A 172 4.36 -2.08 -7.46
C HIS A 172 5.88 -2.21 -7.28
N ASP A 173 6.69 -2.05 -8.34
CA ASP A 173 8.14 -1.99 -8.19
C ASP A 173 8.58 -0.83 -7.27
N ALA A 174 7.75 0.23 -7.17
CA ALA A 174 7.89 1.33 -6.22
C ALA A 174 6.66 1.42 -5.30
N PRO A 175 6.81 1.91 -4.06
CA PRO A 175 5.68 2.14 -3.16
C PRO A 175 4.77 3.31 -3.60
N VAL A 176 5.31 4.27 -4.36
CA VAL A 176 4.60 5.48 -4.79
C VAL A 176 4.58 5.57 -6.32
N LEU A 177 3.38 5.64 -6.89
CA LEU A 177 3.12 6.02 -8.28
C LEU A 177 2.84 7.52 -8.33
N TYR A 178 3.74 8.26 -8.95
CA TYR A 178 3.65 9.69 -9.16
C TYR A 178 3.04 10.02 -10.51
N ILE A 179 1.97 10.80 -10.48
CA ILE A 179 1.24 11.31 -11.64
C ILE A 179 1.30 12.84 -11.55
N THR A 180 1.99 13.45 -12.51
CA THR A 180 2.04 14.90 -12.66
C THR A 180 1.46 15.27 -14.00
N ALA A 181 0.70 16.36 -14.04
CA ALA A 181 -0.01 16.80 -15.22
C ALA A 181 -0.04 18.34 -15.30
N GLU A 182 0.23 18.86 -16.49
CA GLU A 182 -0.04 20.27 -16.86
C GLU A 182 -1.23 20.43 -17.80
N THR A 183 -1.72 19.33 -18.36
CA THR A 183 -3.00 19.22 -19.07
C THR A 183 -3.79 18.01 -18.57
N PRO A 184 -5.14 18.04 -18.55
CA PRO A 184 -5.96 16.92 -18.11
C PRO A 184 -5.63 15.62 -18.85
N PRO A 185 -5.18 14.55 -18.15
CA PRO A 185 -4.94 13.25 -18.77
C PRO A 185 -6.22 12.59 -19.31
N GLU A 186 -6.12 11.99 -20.51
CA GLU A 186 -7.18 11.18 -21.11
C GLU A 186 -7.08 9.72 -20.66
N PHE A 187 -7.54 9.44 -19.44
CA PHE A 187 -7.58 8.08 -18.91
C PHE A 187 -8.84 7.32 -19.34
N THR A 188 -8.65 6.22 -20.08
CA THR A 188 -9.71 5.26 -20.40
C THR A 188 -10.23 4.54 -19.14
N ASP A 189 -11.36 3.86 -19.24
CA ASP A 189 -11.87 3.04 -18.13
C ASP A 189 -10.90 1.90 -17.76
N GLY A 190 -10.14 1.40 -18.72
CA GLY A 190 -9.07 0.42 -18.47
C GLY A 190 -7.95 1.01 -17.61
N HIS A 191 -7.54 2.25 -17.88
CA HIS A 191 -6.58 2.99 -17.07
C HIS A 191 -7.09 3.21 -15.65
N LYS A 192 -8.34 3.70 -15.51
CA LYS A 192 -9.01 3.92 -14.22
C LYS A 192 -9.07 2.65 -13.37
N ARG A 193 -9.50 1.53 -13.97
CA ARG A 193 -9.53 0.22 -13.29
C ARG A 193 -8.14 -0.24 -12.83
N LYS A 194 -7.10 -0.03 -13.64
CA LYS A 194 -5.71 -0.40 -13.28
C LYS A 194 -5.17 0.45 -12.12
N LEU A 195 -5.45 1.75 -12.11
CA LEU A 195 -5.08 2.64 -11.00
C LEU A 195 -5.80 2.28 -9.70
N ARG A 196 -7.09 1.95 -9.78
CA ARG A 196 -7.82 1.40 -8.63
C ARG A 196 -7.24 0.06 -8.18
N GLN A 197 -6.94 -0.86 -9.09
CA GLN A 197 -6.30 -2.13 -8.75
C GLN A 197 -4.95 -1.90 -8.03
N PHE A 198 -4.15 -0.92 -8.46
CA PHE A 198 -2.90 -0.56 -7.81
C PHE A 198 -3.12 -0.12 -6.36
N THR A 199 -4.09 0.76 -6.09
CA THR A 199 -4.40 1.21 -4.72
C THR A 199 -5.01 0.10 -3.85
N ASP A 200 -5.92 -0.70 -4.41
CA ASP A 200 -6.61 -1.81 -3.72
C ASP A 200 -5.67 -2.99 -3.44
N THR A 201 -4.52 -3.00 -4.09
CA THR A 201 -3.43 -3.94 -3.79
C THR A 201 -2.27 -3.27 -3.07
N GLY A 202 -2.48 -2.15 -2.37
CA GLY A 202 -1.50 -1.57 -1.43
C GLY A 202 -0.59 -0.48 -1.96
N GLY A 203 -0.75 -0.06 -3.22
CA GLY A 203 0.04 1.01 -3.84
C GLY A 203 -0.40 2.40 -3.38
N THR A 204 0.52 3.37 -3.36
CA THR A 204 0.21 4.78 -3.03
C THR A 204 0.32 5.65 -4.27
N ILE A 205 -0.64 6.54 -4.50
CA ILE A 205 -0.58 7.51 -5.60
C ILE A 205 -0.21 8.89 -5.04
N LEU A 206 0.75 9.56 -5.68
CA LEU A 206 0.96 11.00 -5.58
C LEU A 206 0.46 11.64 -6.86
N LEU A 207 -0.61 12.41 -6.78
CA LEU A 207 -1.18 13.17 -7.89
C LEU A 207 -0.81 14.65 -7.73
N GLU A 208 -0.39 15.30 -8.81
CA GLU A 208 -0.04 16.71 -8.81
C GLU A 208 -0.71 17.45 -9.98
N ALA A 209 -1.29 18.61 -9.69
CA ALA A 209 -1.57 19.62 -10.70
C ALA A 209 -0.33 20.53 -10.85
N SER A 210 0.56 20.18 -11.79
CA SER A 210 1.83 20.91 -11.99
C SER A 210 1.58 22.36 -12.37
N CYS A 211 2.47 23.24 -11.91
CA CYS A 211 2.34 24.70 -11.98
C CYS A 211 1.02 25.24 -11.41
N GLY A 212 0.28 24.42 -10.65
CA GLY A 212 -1.03 24.78 -10.13
C GLY A 212 -2.10 24.98 -11.21
N ASN A 213 -2.00 24.27 -12.35
CA ASN A 213 -2.90 24.42 -13.49
C ASN A 213 -4.39 24.26 -13.09
N PRO A 214 -5.26 25.28 -13.27
CA PRO A 214 -6.67 25.21 -12.86
C PRO A 214 -7.50 24.12 -13.52
N GLU A 215 -7.25 23.78 -14.79
CA GLU A 215 -7.97 22.72 -15.51
C GLU A 215 -7.62 21.35 -14.95
N VAL A 216 -6.32 21.10 -14.70
CA VAL A 216 -5.85 19.88 -14.05
C VAL A 216 -6.39 19.81 -12.62
N ARG A 217 -6.47 20.93 -11.90
CA ARG A 217 -7.03 20.92 -10.54
C ARG A 217 -8.47 20.45 -10.50
N LYS A 218 -9.29 20.96 -11.45
CA LYS A 218 -10.69 20.54 -11.61
C LYS A 218 -10.77 19.08 -12.02
N TRP A 219 -10.01 18.68 -13.05
CA TRP A 219 -9.96 17.30 -13.53
C TRP A 219 -9.59 16.33 -12.40
N ALA A 220 -8.57 16.62 -11.58
CA ALA A 220 -8.13 15.74 -10.50
C ALA A 220 -9.24 15.52 -9.46
N GLN A 221 -10.03 16.55 -9.14
CA GLN A 221 -11.17 16.43 -8.23
C GLN A 221 -12.29 15.56 -8.82
N ASP A 222 -12.57 15.69 -10.12
CA ASP A 222 -13.60 14.90 -10.78
C ASP A 222 -13.13 13.44 -10.98
N PHE A 223 -11.89 13.26 -11.40
CA PHE A 223 -11.22 11.97 -11.55
C PHE A 223 -11.20 11.17 -10.24
N THR A 224 -10.85 11.80 -9.12
CA THR A 224 -10.84 11.12 -7.83
C THR A 224 -12.22 10.66 -7.38
N LYS A 225 -13.27 11.46 -7.62
CA LYS A 225 -14.66 11.06 -7.35
C LYS A 225 -15.16 9.96 -8.28
N GLU A 226 -14.72 9.97 -9.53
CA GLU A 226 -15.08 8.94 -10.50
C GLU A 226 -14.44 7.60 -10.16
N VAL A 227 -13.13 7.59 -9.87
CA VAL A 227 -12.38 6.35 -9.64
C VAL A 227 -12.58 5.82 -8.23
N TRP A 228 -12.71 6.67 -7.22
CA TRP A 228 -12.85 6.31 -5.80
C TRP A 228 -14.04 7.02 -5.13
N PRO A 229 -15.28 6.80 -5.60
CA PRO A 229 -16.48 7.50 -5.11
C PRO A 229 -16.78 7.26 -3.62
N GLU A 230 -16.24 6.19 -3.04
CA GLU A 230 -16.47 5.80 -1.65
C GLU A 230 -15.70 6.68 -0.66
N TRP A 231 -14.62 7.32 -1.12
CA TRP A 231 -13.67 8.03 -0.27
C TRP A 231 -13.69 9.53 -0.56
N GLN A 232 -13.74 10.33 0.51
CA GLN A 232 -13.81 11.76 0.38
C GLN A 232 -12.43 12.40 0.37
N LEU A 233 -12.13 13.17 -0.67
CA LEU A 233 -10.91 13.96 -0.79
C LEU A 233 -10.95 15.14 0.21
N LYS A 234 -10.00 15.19 1.15
CA LYS A 234 -9.95 16.21 2.22
C LYS A 234 -8.53 16.69 2.49
N PRO A 235 -8.34 17.92 3.00
CA PRO A 235 -7.04 18.36 3.49
C PRO A 235 -6.49 17.42 4.55
N LEU A 236 -5.19 17.09 4.47
CA LEU A 236 -4.51 16.33 5.49
C LEU A 236 -4.33 17.17 6.76
N GLY A 237 -4.62 16.57 7.91
CA GLY A 237 -4.46 17.20 9.20
C GLY A 237 -2.98 17.44 9.57
N PRO A 238 -2.71 18.36 10.50
CA PRO A 238 -1.34 18.73 10.90
C PRO A 238 -0.52 17.57 11.47
N ASP A 239 -1.17 16.58 12.07
CA ASP A 239 -0.53 15.44 12.73
C ASP A 239 -0.42 14.21 11.81
N HIS A 240 -0.78 14.35 10.54
CA HIS A 240 -0.70 13.26 9.58
C HIS A 240 0.76 12.76 9.44
N GLY A 241 0.97 11.44 9.42
CA GLY A 241 2.29 10.82 9.44
C GLY A 241 3.27 11.33 8.36
N SER A 242 2.76 11.67 7.18
CA SER A 242 3.57 12.27 6.09
C SER A 242 4.11 13.68 6.41
N PHE A 243 3.61 14.36 7.43
CA PHE A 243 4.10 15.66 7.88
C PHE A 243 4.95 15.60 9.15
N THR A 244 4.95 14.46 9.84
CA THR A 244 5.56 14.32 11.16
C THR A 244 6.75 13.36 11.19
N HIS A 245 6.86 12.43 10.23
CA HIS A 245 7.91 11.40 10.25
C HIS A 245 8.49 11.06 8.87
N PRO A 246 9.81 10.84 8.74
CA PRO A 246 10.83 10.98 9.81
C PRO A 246 11.22 12.43 10.09
N HIS A 247 10.85 13.38 9.21
CA HIS A 247 11.12 14.80 9.40
C HIS A 247 9.85 15.51 9.90
N PRO A 248 9.85 16.08 11.12
CA PRO A 248 8.75 16.92 11.59
C PRO A 248 8.76 18.25 10.82
N LEU A 249 7.83 18.40 9.89
CA LEU A 249 7.83 19.55 8.97
C LEU A 249 7.28 20.80 9.65
N LYS A 250 8.11 21.85 9.75
CA LYS A 250 7.71 23.19 10.24
C LYS A 250 6.80 23.92 9.25
N GLN A 251 7.09 23.77 7.96
CA GLN A 251 6.27 24.23 6.85
C GLN A 251 5.79 22.99 6.07
N ARG A 252 4.53 22.97 5.63
CA ARG A 252 3.92 21.80 5.01
C ARG A 252 3.36 22.17 3.63
N PRO A 253 3.46 21.25 2.64
CA PRO A 253 2.69 21.42 1.42
C PRO A 253 1.20 21.29 1.71
N GLU A 254 0.37 22.02 0.95
CA GLU A 254 -1.08 21.84 0.98
C GLU A 254 -1.44 20.57 0.20
N ILE A 255 -1.76 19.50 0.94
CA ILE A 255 -2.07 18.19 0.38
C ILE A 255 -3.50 17.80 0.76
N LEU A 256 -4.29 17.44 -0.24
CA LEU A 256 -5.53 16.71 -0.05
C LEU A 256 -5.24 15.21 -0.08
N GLY A 257 -5.99 14.39 0.65
CA GLY A 257 -5.83 12.94 0.67
C GLY A 257 -7.15 12.19 0.55
N LEU A 258 -7.08 10.99 -0.05
CA LEU A 258 -8.10 9.96 0.08
C LEU A 258 -7.63 8.91 1.09
N HIS A 259 -8.45 8.68 2.11
CA HIS A 259 -8.19 7.72 3.18
C HIS A 259 -9.29 6.67 3.20
N ASP A 260 -8.91 5.39 3.16
CA ASP A 260 -9.84 4.24 3.06
C ASP A 260 -10.19 3.58 4.41
N GLY A 261 -9.90 4.30 5.49
CA GLY A 261 -10.01 3.82 6.87
C GLY A 261 -8.76 3.08 7.35
N MET A 262 -7.89 2.63 6.45
CA MET A 262 -6.62 1.99 6.81
C MET A 262 -5.42 2.91 6.58
N ARG A 263 -5.38 3.60 5.44
CA ARG A 263 -4.27 4.48 5.06
C ARG A 263 -4.73 5.57 4.11
N THR A 264 -3.96 6.65 4.06
CA THR A 264 -4.02 7.61 2.94
C THR A 264 -3.35 6.94 1.75
N PHE A 265 -4.14 6.52 0.77
CA PHE A 265 -3.64 5.80 -0.41
C PHE A 265 -3.44 6.70 -1.63
N LEU A 266 -4.02 7.90 -1.63
CA LEU A 266 -3.80 8.92 -2.64
C LEU A 266 -3.53 10.26 -1.96
N PHE A 267 -2.42 10.88 -2.34
CA PHE A 267 -2.02 12.23 -1.97
C PHE A 267 -2.16 13.12 -3.18
N TYR A 268 -2.86 14.24 -3.04
CA TYR A 268 -3.09 15.18 -4.12
C TYR A 268 -2.54 16.56 -3.76
N ALA A 269 -1.49 16.96 -4.48
CA ALA A 269 -0.93 18.30 -4.46
C ALA A 269 -1.66 19.17 -5.49
N MET A 270 -2.40 20.16 -5.00
CA MET A 270 -3.09 21.12 -5.88
C MET A 270 -2.15 22.17 -6.48
N ASP A 271 -0.96 22.28 -5.90
CA ASP A 271 0.06 23.25 -6.27
C ASP A 271 1.37 22.53 -6.60
N ASP A 272 2.29 23.30 -7.17
CA ASP A 272 3.52 22.80 -7.76
C ASP A 272 4.54 22.30 -6.73
N ILE A 273 4.81 20.99 -6.77
CA ILE A 273 5.88 20.32 -6.02
C ILE A 273 7.02 19.88 -6.94
N SER A 274 6.72 19.66 -8.22
CA SER A 274 7.66 19.21 -9.25
C SER A 274 8.68 20.27 -9.64
N CYS A 275 8.30 21.54 -9.77
CA CYS A 275 9.23 22.59 -10.15
C CYS A 275 10.32 22.83 -9.08
N PRO A 276 10.00 22.91 -7.78
CA PRO A 276 11.02 22.93 -6.73
C PRO A 276 11.99 21.74 -6.81
N TRP A 277 11.48 20.53 -7.07
CA TRP A 277 12.31 19.34 -7.27
C TRP A 277 13.17 19.43 -8.54
N GLN A 278 12.60 19.88 -9.67
CA GLN A 278 13.26 20.09 -10.95
C GLN A 278 14.43 21.07 -10.84
N THR A 279 14.22 22.20 -10.18
CA THR A 279 15.19 23.29 -10.05
C THR A 279 16.17 23.09 -8.89
N LYS A 280 16.03 22.00 -8.12
CA LYS A 280 16.86 21.72 -6.94
C LYS A 280 16.82 22.87 -5.94
N ALA A 281 15.63 23.37 -5.62
CA ALA A 281 15.41 24.49 -4.69
C ALA A 281 15.67 24.12 -3.21
N PHE A 282 16.75 23.37 -2.93
CA PHE A 282 17.06 22.76 -1.64
C PHE A 282 17.12 23.75 -0.49
N ALA A 283 17.68 24.94 -0.70
CA ALA A 283 17.86 25.93 0.36
C ALA A 283 16.57 26.67 0.73
N ARG A 284 15.72 26.98 -0.27
CA ARG A 284 14.51 27.80 -0.09
C ARG A 284 13.28 26.96 0.25
N LEU A 285 13.20 25.74 -0.29
CA LEU A 285 12.01 24.87 -0.23
C LEU A 285 12.38 23.47 0.28
N SER A 286 13.32 23.38 1.22
CA SER A 286 13.78 22.10 1.80
C SER A 286 12.64 21.22 2.29
N TYR A 287 11.58 21.83 2.86
CA TYR A 287 10.42 21.11 3.38
C TYR A 287 9.71 20.25 2.33
N LEU A 288 9.76 20.60 1.04
CA LEU A 288 9.19 19.76 -0.04
C LEU A 288 10.04 18.52 -0.33
N PHE A 289 11.34 18.59 -0.12
CA PHE A 289 12.25 17.46 -0.27
C PHE A 289 12.21 16.54 0.95
N GLU A 290 12.18 17.12 2.15
CA GLU A 290 11.92 16.41 3.41
C GLU A 290 10.54 15.72 3.39
N TRP A 291 9.52 16.39 2.84
CA TRP A 291 8.21 15.78 2.64
C TRP A 291 8.27 14.60 1.67
N GLY A 292 9.08 14.67 0.61
CA GLY A 292 9.34 13.52 -0.25
C GLY A 292 9.87 12.32 0.56
N ILE A 293 10.84 12.55 1.46
CA ILE A 293 11.32 11.49 2.38
C ILE A 293 10.18 10.93 3.23
N ASN A 294 9.38 11.81 3.84
CA ASN A 294 8.24 11.40 4.67
C ASN A 294 7.20 10.60 3.88
N LEU A 295 6.91 10.97 2.63
CA LEU A 295 5.89 10.34 1.80
C LEU A 295 6.23 8.87 1.50
N PHE A 296 7.44 8.56 1.03
CA PHE A 296 7.79 7.15 0.77
C PHE A 296 7.92 6.36 2.07
N THR A 297 8.38 7.01 3.15
CA THR A 297 8.48 6.39 4.48
C THR A 297 7.08 6.05 5.03
N TYR A 298 6.10 6.94 4.80
CA TYR A 298 4.70 6.70 5.11
C TYR A 298 4.15 5.52 4.31
N ALA A 299 4.34 5.54 2.99
CA ALA A 299 3.83 4.51 2.08
C ALA A 299 4.38 3.10 2.35
N THR A 300 5.49 2.98 3.06
CA THR A 300 6.16 1.71 3.38
C THR A 300 6.04 1.29 4.84
N ASP A 301 5.35 2.08 5.68
CA ASP A 301 5.40 1.93 7.14
C ASP A 301 6.85 1.81 7.69
N GLN A 302 7.78 2.54 7.07
CA GLN A 302 9.22 2.51 7.35
C GLN A 302 9.91 1.17 7.06
N SER A 303 9.26 0.28 6.31
CA SER A 303 9.86 -0.98 5.86
C SER A 303 10.97 -0.74 4.84
N PRO A 304 12.05 -1.54 4.85
CA PRO A 304 13.07 -1.48 3.81
C PRO A 304 12.46 -1.72 2.42
N LEU A 305 12.91 -0.95 1.43
CA LEU A 305 12.52 -1.17 0.05
C LEU A 305 13.14 -2.45 -0.51
N ARG A 306 12.40 -3.10 -1.40
CA ARG A 306 12.84 -4.29 -2.11
C ARG A 306 13.86 -3.93 -3.18
N ALA A 307 14.85 -4.79 -3.39
CA ALA A 307 15.73 -4.67 -4.55
C ALA A 307 14.92 -4.90 -5.85
N LYS A 308 15.37 -4.33 -6.96
CA LYS A 308 14.76 -4.57 -8.27
C LYS A 308 14.77 -6.07 -8.59
N LEU A 309 13.67 -6.58 -9.16
CA LEU A 309 13.40 -8.01 -9.41
C LEU A 309 13.16 -8.89 -8.18
N GLN A 310 13.27 -8.36 -6.95
CA GLN A 310 12.86 -9.11 -5.76
C GLN A 310 11.34 -9.22 -5.73
N ALA A 311 10.82 -10.44 -5.51
CA ALA A 311 9.38 -10.68 -5.39
C ALA A 311 8.72 -9.78 -4.32
N ARG A 312 7.50 -9.33 -4.61
CA ARG A 312 6.75 -8.42 -3.74
C ARG A 312 6.35 -9.04 -2.42
N LEU A 313 5.85 -10.26 -2.48
CA LEU A 313 5.61 -11.08 -1.31
C LEU A 313 6.80 -12.02 -1.13
N PRO A 314 7.44 -12.05 0.05
CA PRO A 314 8.53 -12.98 0.29
C PRO A 314 8.04 -14.42 0.14
N LYS A 315 8.91 -15.34 -0.28
CA LYS A 315 8.65 -16.78 -0.14
C LYS A 315 8.58 -17.08 1.35
N GLU A 316 7.37 -17.23 1.87
CA GLU A 316 7.12 -17.44 3.28
C GLU A 316 7.30 -18.93 3.64
N GLN A 317 8.16 -19.22 4.61
CA GLN A 317 8.11 -20.50 5.33
C GLN A 317 6.84 -20.51 6.19
N ASP A 318 6.08 -21.61 6.14
CA ASP A 318 4.85 -21.76 6.93
C ASP A 318 5.20 -21.78 8.42
N ARG A 319 4.76 -20.75 9.15
CA ARG A 319 4.96 -20.62 10.61
C ARG A 319 4.02 -21.53 11.40
N TYR A 320 2.99 -22.05 10.75
CA TYR A 320 1.96 -22.89 11.34
C TYR A 320 1.85 -24.22 10.59
N PRO A 321 2.87 -25.10 10.71
CA PRO A 321 2.91 -26.36 9.95
C PRO A 321 1.85 -27.39 10.39
N ALA A 322 1.25 -27.20 11.57
CA ALA A 322 0.21 -28.08 12.07
C ALA A 322 -1.04 -28.01 11.18
N ALA A 323 -1.58 -29.18 10.83
CA ALA A 323 -2.82 -29.26 10.07
C ALA A 323 -3.99 -28.67 10.87
N VAL A 324 -4.82 -27.90 10.18
CA VAL A 324 -6.07 -27.34 10.71
C VAL A 324 -7.24 -27.98 9.99
N ARG A 325 -8.41 -28.00 10.62
CA ARG A 325 -9.63 -28.58 10.05
C ARG A 325 -10.87 -27.92 10.63
N ALA A 326 -11.89 -27.76 9.80
CA ALA A 326 -13.21 -27.32 10.24
C ALA A 326 -13.74 -28.21 11.38
N GLY A 327 -14.58 -27.64 12.24
CA GLY A 327 -15.38 -28.39 13.19
C GLY A 327 -16.55 -29.09 12.51
N SER A 328 -17.61 -29.34 13.28
CA SER A 328 -18.82 -30.02 12.81
C SER A 328 -19.51 -29.37 11.60
N ARG A 329 -19.27 -28.08 11.36
CA ARG A 329 -19.85 -27.32 10.26
C ARG A 329 -18.80 -27.09 9.16
N SER A 330 -19.10 -27.49 7.93
CA SER A 330 -18.23 -27.29 6.76
C SER A 330 -18.48 -25.98 6.00
N THR A 331 -19.55 -25.24 6.34
CA THR A 331 -19.91 -23.97 5.70
C THR A 331 -20.34 -22.93 6.74
N LEU A 332 -19.85 -21.70 6.60
CA LEU A 332 -20.24 -20.54 7.39
C LEU A 332 -20.62 -19.35 6.50
N ARG A 333 -21.60 -18.57 6.96
CA ARG A 333 -22.02 -17.29 6.35
C ARG A 333 -21.53 -16.11 7.18
N LEU A 334 -20.70 -15.25 6.59
CA LEU A 334 -20.12 -14.06 7.21
C LEU A 334 -20.75 -12.81 6.61
N ALA A 335 -21.33 -11.94 7.43
CA ALA A 335 -21.91 -10.68 6.98
C ALA A 335 -21.13 -9.49 7.56
N ARG A 336 -20.63 -8.59 6.70
CA ARG A 336 -20.10 -7.29 7.14
C ARG A 336 -21.26 -6.41 7.62
N VAL A 337 -21.19 -5.93 8.86
CA VAL A 337 -22.24 -5.09 9.45
C VAL A 337 -22.14 -3.67 8.90
N GLU A 338 -23.20 -3.23 8.24
CA GLU A 338 -23.38 -1.83 7.82
C GLU A 338 -23.99 -1.02 8.98
N TYR A 339 -23.29 0.03 9.40
CA TYR A 339 -23.79 1.04 10.34
C TYR A 339 -23.74 2.42 9.68
N ASP A 340 -24.31 3.43 10.31
CA ASP A 340 -24.44 4.75 9.67
C ASP A 340 -23.05 5.38 9.43
N GLY A 341 -22.86 5.97 8.25
CA GLY A 341 -21.58 6.54 7.82
C GLY A 341 -20.64 5.53 7.12
N PRO A 342 -19.48 5.98 6.61
CA PRO A 342 -18.65 5.17 5.73
C PRO A 342 -17.70 4.21 6.46
N GLY A 343 -17.64 4.24 7.80
CA GLY A 343 -16.63 3.51 8.57
C GLY A 343 -16.65 1.99 8.36
N TRP A 344 -17.83 1.40 8.10
CA TRP A 344 -17.97 -0.04 7.85
C TRP A 344 -17.29 -0.51 6.55
N LEU A 345 -17.03 0.39 5.61
CA LEU A 345 -16.31 0.11 4.35
C LEU A 345 -14.81 -0.16 4.58
N THR A 346 -14.29 0.13 5.77
CA THR A 346 -12.86 0.03 6.07
C THR A 346 -12.31 -1.36 5.75
N GLY A 347 -11.20 -1.38 5.03
CA GLY A 347 -10.49 -2.60 4.64
C GLY A 347 -11.15 -3.42 3.52
N ARG A 348 -12.36 -3.07 3.07
CA ARG A 348 -13.14 -3.83 2.08
C ARG A 348 -12.44 -3.93 0.72
N ASN A 349 -11.84 -2.84 0.27
CA ASN A 349 -11.18 -2.76 -1.04
C ASN A 349 -9.98 -3.70 -1.19
N TYR A 350 -9.41 -4.18 -0.07
CA TYR A 350 -8.28 -5.11 -0.06
C TYR A 350 -8.66 -6.59 -0.24
N ARG A 351 -9.93 -6.89 -0.52
CA ARG A 351 -10.44 -8.26 -0.78
C ARG A 351 -10.12 -9.24 0.34
N VAL A 352 -10.25 -8.80 1.59
CA VAL A 352 -9.88 -9.58 2.78
C VAL A 352 -10.73 -10.84 2.96
N PHE A 353 -12.03 -10.83 2.67
CA PHE A 353 -12.84 -12.04 2.80
C PHE A 353 -12.54 -13.10 1.74
N PRO A 354 -12.37 -12.77 0.44
CA PRO A 354 -11.88 -13.74 -0.54
C PRO A 354 -10.53 -14.38 -0.16
N LEU A 355 -9.59 -13.59 0.38
CA LEU A 355 -8.30 -14.11 0.87
C LEU A 355 -8.49 -15.08 2.04
N LEU A 356 -9.33 -14.72 3.01
CA LEU A 356 -9.65 -15.57 4.15
C LEU A 356 -10.39 -16.86 3.74
N ALA A 357 -11.35 -16.75 2.84
CA ALA A 357 -12.10 -17.90 2.30
C ALA A 357 -11.17 -18.88 1.57
N SER A 358 -10.26 -18.37 0.73
CA SER A 358 -9.26 -19.18 0.04
C SER A 358 -8.32 -19.89 1.01
N HIS A 359 -7.88 -19.20 2.07
CA HIS A 359 -7.05 -19.80 3.11
C HIS A 359 -7.79 -20.93 3.84
N LEU A 360 -9.03 -20.70 4.25
CA LEU A 360 -9.86 -21.67 4.98
C LEU A 360 -10.23 -22.90 4.16
N SER A 361 -10.60 -22.72 2.89
CA SER A 361 -10.94 -23.84 2.01
C SER A 361 -9.72 -24.73 1.77
N THR A 362 -8.56 -24.10 1.50
CA THR A 362 -7.31 -24.81 1.18
C THR A 362 -6.71 -25.51 2.40
N LYS A 363 -6.71 -24.85 3.57
CA LYS A 363 -6.01 -25.37 4.75
C LYS A 363 -6.89 -26.19 5.69
N ALA A 364 -8.20 -25.90 5.75
CA ALA A 364 -9.09 -26.44 6.76
C ALA A 364 -10.36 -27.12 6.22
N GLY A 365 -10.61 -27.09 4.90
CA GLY A 365 -11.84 -27.63 4.31
C GLY A 365 -13.11 -26.87 4.72
N LEU A 366 -12.98 -25.60 5.13
CA LEU A 366 -14.11 -24.76 5.55
C LEU A 366 -14.50 -23.81 4.40
N THR A 367 -15.76 -23.86 3.98
CA THR A 367 -16.32 -22.93 3.00
C THR A 367 -16.85 -21.68 3.71
N LEU A 368 -16.36 -20.51 3.32
CA LEU A 368 -16.82 -19.22 3.84
C LEU A 368 -17.58 -18.46 2.74
N ALA A 369 -18.89 -18.31 2.92
CA ALA A 369 -19.73 -17.45 2.09
C ALA A 369 -19.81 -16.07 2.75
N ALA A 370 -19.08 -15.08 2.23
CA ALA A 370 -18.99 -13.76 2.82
C ALA A 370 -19.75 -12.69 2.01
N ASP A 371 -20.54 -11.87 2.70
CA ASP A 371 -21.19 -10.69 2.14
C ASP A 371 -20.36 -9.43 2.44
N GLU A 372 -19.75 -8.88 1.38
CA GLU A 372 -18.97 -7.64 1.41
C GLU A 372 -19.83 -6.39 1.15
N LYS A 373 -21.10 -6.52 0.73
CA LYS A 373 -21.94 -5.37 0.33
C LYS A 373 -22.45 -4.55 1.50
N GLY A 374 -22.32 -5.06 2.72
CA GLY A 374 -22.88 -4.47 3.93
C GLY A 374 -24.27 -5.03 4.19
N VAL A 375 -24.51 -5.46 5.44
CA VAL A 375 -25.79 -5.98 5.91
C VAL A 375 -26.17 -5.18 7.14
N LYS A 376 -27.36 -4.57 7.11
CA LYS A 376 -27.87 -3.83 8.26
C LYS A 376 -28.09 -4.77 9.45
N PRO A 377 -27.91 -4.31 10.69
CA PRO A 377 -28.17 -5.11 11.89
C PRO A 377 -29.52 -5.83 11.94
N SER A 378 -30.58 -5.24 11.37
CA SER A 378 -31.92 -5.85 11.29
C SER A 378 -31.98 -7.08 10.38
N ASP A 379 -31.05 -7.19 9.42
CA ASP A 379 -31.11 -8.12 8.30
C ASP A 379 -30.06 -9.23 8.43
N LEU A 380 -29.41 -9.34 9.60
CA LEU A 380 -28.40 -10.37 9.90
C LEU A 380 -28.99 -11.77 10.08
N ALA A 381 -30.30 -11.95 9.88
CA ALA A 381 -30.94 -13.26 9.95
C ALA A 381 -30.29 -14.22 8.94
N GLY A 382 -29.79 -15.36 9.43
CA GLY A 382 -29.08 -16.34 8.61
C GLY A 382 -27.56 -16.13 8.53
N ALA A 383 -27.00 -15.00 8.93
CA ALA A 383 -25.56 -14.88 9.07
C ALA A 383 -25.07 -15.67 10.29
N ASP A 384 -24.08 -16.53 10.11
CA ASP A 384 -23.44 -17.25 11.22
C ASP A 384 -22.52 -16.34 12.02
N ILE A 385 -21.86 -15.42 11.30
CA ILE A 385 -21.00 -14.38 11.88
C ILE A 385 -21.42 -13.02 11.34
N ALA A 386 -21.54 -12.05 12.25
CA ALA A 386 -21.60 -10.63 11.94
C ALA A 386 -20.21 -10.01 12.20
N TYR A 387 -19.62 -9.37 11.19
CA TYR A 387 -18.31 -8.73 11.27
C TYR A 387 -18.44 -7.20 11.36
N LEU A 388 -17.96 -6.62 12.45
CA LEU A 388 -18.04 -5.19 12.74
C LEU A 388 -16.63 -4.61 12.86
N THR A 389 -16.36 -3.56 12.09
CA THR A 389 -15.03 -2.92 12.01
C THR A 389 -15.17 -1.45 11.66
N GLY A 390 -14.10 -0.68 11.84
CA GLY A 390 -14.04 0.71 11.44
C GLY A 390 -12.79 1.42 11.96
N PRO A 391 -12.56 2.66 11.52
CA PRO A 391 -11.35 3.40 11.83
C PRO A 391 -11.50 4.30 13.08
N GLY A 392 -12.72 4.45 13.59
CA GLY A 392 -13.04 5.38 14.68
C GLY A 392 -14.48 5.22 15.15
N GLU A 393 -15.32 6.23 14.92
CA GLU A 393 -16.71 6.23 15.39
C GLU A 393 -17.54 5.05 14.83
N ILE A 394 -18.45 4.55 15.68
CA ILE A 394 -19.51 3.59 15.33
C ILE A 394 -20.84 4.31 15.48
N ALA A 395 -21.28 5.01 14.43
CA ALA A 395 -22.56 5.69 14.42
C ALA A 395 -23.68 4.66 14.24
N MET A 396 -24.20 4.17 15.38
CA MET A 396 -25.21 3.13 15.43
C MET A 396 -26.40 3.60 16.29
N PRO A 397 -27.56 3.90 15.70
CA PRO A 397 -28.74 4.32 16.45
C PRO A 397 -29.36 3.17 17.26
N GLY A 398 -30.25 3.52 18.20
CA GLY A 398 -30.90 2.58 19.12
C GLY A 398 -31.51 1.33 18.46
N PRO A 399 -32.28 1.46 17.36
CA PRO A 399 -32.83 0.29 16.66
C PRO A 399 -31.76 -0.68 16.13
N GLN A 400 -30.65 -0.16 15.60
CA GLN A 400 -29.53 -0.99 15.13
C GLN A 400 -28.84 -1.71 16.30
N LYS A 401 -28.65 -1.04 17.44
CA LYS A 401 -28.12 -1.65 18.67
C LYS A 401 -29.00 -2.79 19.18
N GLN A 402 -30.32 -2.57 19.21
CA GLN A 402 -31.29 -3.59 19.61
C GLN A 402 -31.29 -4.79 18.66
N ALA A 403 -31.17 -4.54 17.35
CA ALA A 403 -31.08 -5.60 16.35
C ALA A 403 -29.79 -6.45 16.52
N LEU A 404 -28.63 -5.83 16.76
CA LEU A 404 -27.40 -6.58 17.08
C LEU A 404 -27.51 -7.39 18.38
N LYS A 405 -28.18 -6.83 19.40
CA LYS A 405 -28.48 -7.56 20.63
C LYS A 405 -29.34 -8.78 20.35
N ALA A 406 -30.39 -8.62 19.56
CA ALA A 406 -31.29 -9.72 19.19
C ALA A 406 -30.57 -10.79 18.35
N TYR A 407 -29.70 -10.38 17.42
CA TYR A 407 -28.86 -11.29 16.64
C TYR A 407 -27.98 -12.17 17.53
N THR A 408 -27.22 -11.54 18.44
CA THR A 408 -26.36 -12.28 19.38
C THR A 408 -27.17 -13.11 20.37
N ALA A 409 -28.34 -12.64 20.82
CA ALA A 409 -29.25 -13.40 21.66
C ALA A 409 -29.76 -14.68 20.98
N LYS A 410 -30.05 -14.64 19.68
CA LYS A 410 -30.50 -15.79 18.87
C LYS A 410 -29.39 -16.75 18.45
N GLY A 411 -28.17 -16.58 18.96
CA GLY A 411 -27.06 -17.51 18.71
C GLY A 411 -26.10 -17.09 17.60
N GLY A 412 -26.34 -15.94 16.95
CA GLY A 412 -25.38 -15.34 16.03
C GLY A 412 -24.06 -14.98 16.73
N PHE A 413 -22.94 -15.05 16.00
CA PHE A 413 -21.62 -14.76 16.55
C PHE A 413 -21.10 -13.42 16.05
N LEU A 414 -20.70 -12.53 16.97
CA LEU A 414 -20.15 -11.23 16.61
C LEU A 414 -18.62 -11.28 16.56
N TRP A 415 -18.02 -10.95 15.42
CA TRP A 415 -16.59 -10.69 15.31
C TRP A 415 -16.38 -9.19 15.16
N VAL A 416 -15.66 -8.60 16.12
CA VAL A 416 -15.27 -7.19 16.09
C VAL A 416 -13.76 -7.06 15.94
N GLU A 417 -13.29 -6.13 15.13
CA GLU A 417 -11.88 -5.71 15.16
C GLU A 417 -11.74 -4.19 15.06
N ALA A 418 -10.71 -3.66 15.72
CA ALA A 418 -10.28 -2.29 15.48
C ALA A 418 -9.40 -2.25 14.23
N ALA A 419 -9.93 -1.71 13.13
CA ALA A 419 -9.18 -1.56 11.89
C ALA A 419 -7.94 -0.70 12.13
N GLY A 420 -6.79 -1.12 11.60
CA GLY A 420 -5.50 -0.48 11.86
C GLY A 420 -5.03 -0.55 13.32
N GLY A 421 -5.79 -1.21 14.20
CA GLY A 421 -5.66 -1.14 15.64
C GLY A 421 -6.03 0.24 16.19
N SER A 422 -7.06 0.90 15.66
CA SER A 422 -7.51 2.23 16.09
C SER A 422 -7.95 2.27 17.56
N THR A 423 -7.37 3.20 18.33
CA THR A 423 -7.76 3.46 19.73
C THR A 423 -9.09 4.19 19.84
N ASP A 424 -9.45 4.99 18.83
CA ASP A 424 -10.73 5.68 18.79
C ASP A 424 -11.85 4.67 18.56
N PHE A 425 -11.64 3.72 17.64
CA PHE A 425 -12.57 2.62 17.45
C PHE A 425 -12.67 1.71 18.67
N HIS A 426 -11.55 1.45 19.35
CA HIS A 426 -11.57 0.73 20.62
C HIS A 426 -12.49 1.41 21.63
N GLY A 427 -12.34 2.72 21.85
CA GLY A 427 -13.22 3.49 22.74
C GLY A 427 -14.70 3.47 22.30
N ALA A 428 -14.96 3.64 21.01
CA ALA A 428 -16.32 3.57 20.45
C ALA A 428 -16.97 2.19 20.64
N PHE A 429 -16.20 1.10 20.46
CA PHE A 429 -16.69 -0.25 20.66
C PHE A 429 -16.97 -0.56 22.14
N LEU A 430 -16.11 -0.11 23.07
CA LEU A 430 -16.38 -0.27 24.51
C LEU A 430 -17.70 0.40 24.90
N LYS A 431 -17.95 1.61 24.39
CA LYS A 431 -19.23 2.32 24.59
C LYS A 431 -20.41 1.52 24.01
N LEU A 432 -20.30 1.06 22.76
CA LEU A 432 -21.33 0.24 22.13
C LEU A 432 -21.64 -1.03 22.94
N ALA A 433 -20.60 -1.75 23.39
CA ALA A 433 -20.77 -2.97 24.17
C ALA A 433 -21.52 -2.70 25.48
N SER A 434 -21.19 -1.62 26.18
CA SER A 434 -21.91 -1.18 27.38
C SER A 434 -23.37 -0.86 27.10
N GLU A 435 -23.66 -0.11 26.04
CA GLU A 435 -25.03 0.30 25.68
C GLU A 435 -25.91 -0.86 25.23
N VAL A 436 -25.32 -1.88 24.59
CA VAL A 436 -26.02 -3.12 24.22
C VAL A 436 -26.19 -4.06 25.43
N GLY A 437 -25.32 -3.93 26.43
CA GLY A 437 -25.29 -4.78 27.63
C GLY A 437 -24.44 -6.04 27.47
N TRP A 438 -23.39 -5.99 26.64
CA TRP A 438 -22.39 -7.04 26.55
C TRP A 438 -21.29 -6.85 27.60
N GLN A 439 -20.82 -7.95 28.19
CA GLN A 439 -19.63 -7.97 29.02
C GLN A 439 -18.41 -8.33 28.19
N LEU A 440 -17.30 -7.63 28.40
CA LEU A 440 -16.04 -7.87 27.71
C LEU A 440 -15.04 -8.47 28.69
N LYS A 441 -14.51 -9.66 28.39
CA LYS A 441 -13.54 -10.37 29.23
C LYS A 441 -12.37 -10.87 28.39
N PRO A 442 -11.11 -10.76 28.83
CA PRO A 442 -9.97 -11.33 28.11
C PRO A 442 -10.18 -12.82 27.84
N VAL A 443 -9.89 -13.29 26.62
CA VAL A 443 -9.93 -14.72 26.31
C VAL A 443 -8.72 -15.39 26.97
N PRO A 444 -8.89 -16.36 27.88
CA PRO A 444 -7.76 -17.05 28.50
C PRO A 444 -6.89 -17.78 27.48
N GLN A 445 -5.58 -17.85 27.71
CA GLN A 445 -4.66 -18.58 26.82
C GLN A 445 -4.99 -20.08 26.72
N THR A 446 -5.68 -20.64 27.71
CA THR A 446 -6.17 -22.04 27.69
C THR A 446 -7.41 -22.24 26.83
N HIS A 447 -8.07 -21.17 26.39
CA HIS A 447 -9.32 -21.24 25.63
C HIS A 447 -9.09 -21.87 24.24
N PRO A 448 -10.03 -22.64 23.67
CA PRO A 448 -9.91 -23.25 22.34
C PRO A 448 -9.58 -22.26 21.21
N LEU A 449 -10.11 -21.03 21.24
CA LEU A 449 -9.74 -19.94 20.31
C LEU A 449 -8.23 -19.66 20.30
N MET A 450 -7.58 -19.77 21.46
CA MET A 450 -6.16 -19.46 21.65
C MET A 450 -5.27 -20.67 21.39
N THR A 451 -5.70 -21.86 21.84
CA THR A 451 -4.89 -23.08 21.72
C THR A 451 -5.04 -23.78 20.37
N GLY A 452 -6.13 -23.52 19.65
CA GLY A 452 -6.50 -24.28 18.45
C GLY A 452 -7.03 -25.69 18.74
N ARG A 453 -7.16 -26.07 20.03
CA ARG A 453 -7.68 -27.38 20.44
C ARG A 453 -9.20 -27.32 20.50
N LEU A 454 -9.83 -27.50 19.34
CA LEU A 454 -11.27 -27.54 19.16
C LEU A 454 -11.81 -28.96 19.45
N SER A 455 -13.11 -29.08 19.74
CA SER A 455 -13.74 -30.35 20.12
C SER A 455 -13.87 -31.31 18.93
N SER A 456 -14.34 -30.81 17.80
CA SER A 456 -14.56 -31.54 16.56
C SER A 456 -13.72 -31.00 15.40
N GLY A 457 -12.92 -29.95 15.61
CA GLY A 457 -12.02 -29.35 14.62
C GLY A 457 -10.55 -29.30 15.08
N ALA A 458 -9.72 -28.50 14.40
CA ALA A 458 -8.38 -28.13 14.85
C ALA A 458 -8.01 -26.77 14.26
N GLY A 459 -7.46 -25.89 15.09
CA GLY A 459 -6.97 -24.56 14.71
C GLY A 459 -5.48 -24.39 15.00
N TYR A 460 -5.01 -23.17 14.84
CA TYR A 460 -3.63 -22.76 15.08
C TYR A 460 -3.36 -22.47 16.56
N GLY A 461 -2.13 -22.71 17.02
CA GLY A 461 -1.69 -22.31 18.36
C GLY A 461 -1.31 -20.83 18.42
N LEU A 462 -2.06 -20.01 19.15
CA LEU A 462 -1.89 -18.55 19.27
C LEU A 462 -1.35 -18.11 20.64
N VAL A 463 -0.89 -19.05 21.45
CA VAL A 463 -0.38 -18.81 22.82
C VAL A 463 1.12 -18.49 22.88
N SER A 464 1.83 -18.65 21.77
CA SER A 464 3.26 -18.35 21.66
C SER A 464 3.63 -18.02 20.21
N ASN A 465 4.80 -17.42 20.02
CA ASN A 465 5.37 -17.09 18.71
C ASN A 465 4.51 -16.18 17.80
N VAL A 466 3.48 -15.52 18.32
CA VAL A 466 2.69 -14.55 17.54
C VAL A 466 3.53 -13.30 17.29
N ARG A 467 3.63 -12.89 16.03
CA ARG A 467 4.37 -11.68 15.59
C ARG A 467 3.43 -10.50 15.32
N PHE A 468 3.95 -9.31 15.58
CA PHE A 468 3.22 -8.04 15.47
C PHE A 468 3.91 -7.06 14.50
N SER A 469 3.13 -6.09 14.01
CA SER A 469 3.59 -4.97 13.19
C SER A 469 4.64 -4.12 13.92
N ARG A 470 5.35 -3.24 13.17
CA ARG A 470 6.40 -2.36 13.74
C ARG A 470 5.88 -1.55 14.92
N ALA A 471 4.75 -0.86 14.73
CA ALA A 471 4.14 0.01 15.73
C ALA A 471 3.64 -0.73 16.98
N LEU A 472 3.35 -2.03 16.88
CA LEU A 472 2.82 -2.83 18.00
C LEU A 472 3.88 -3.73 18.66
N ARG A 473 4.96 -4.09 17.95
CA ARG A 473 5.98 -5.05 18.42
C ARG A 473 6.58 -4.67 19.78
N VAL A 474 6.89 -3.39 19.98
CA VAL A 474 7.50 -2.91 21.24
C VAL A 474 6.53 -3.06 22.42
N LEU A 475 5.24 -2.76 22.20
CA LEU A 475 4.18 -2.90 23.22
C LEU A 475 3.84 -4.36 23.55
N ARG A 476 4.30 -5.31 22.72
CA ARG A 476 4.10 -6.76 22.87
C ARG A 476 5.37 -7.52 23.24
N LEU A 477 6.42 -6.84 23.66
CA LEU A 477 7.62 -7.49 24.19
C LEU A 477 7.25 -8.39 25.37
N GLY A 478 7.72 -9.64 25.35
CA GLY A 478 7.37 -10.65 26.36
C GLY A 478 5.94 -11.19 26.30
N ARG A 479 5.11 -10.77 25.33
CA ARG A 479 3.72 -11.23 25.15
C ARG A 479 3.49 -11.80 23.74
N PRO A 480 4.17 -12.88 23.35
CA PRO A 480 4.13 -13.44 22.00
C PRO A 480 2.86 -14.29 21.75
N HIS A 481 1.71 -13.87 22.26
CA HIS A 481 0.42 -14.53 22.09
C HIS A 481 -0.61 -13.53 21.54
N ALA A 482 -1.64 -14.04 20.87
CA ALA A 482 -2.74 -13.19 20.40
C ALA A 482 -3.45 -12.49 21.57
N ASP A 483 -4.06 -11.35 21.29
CA ASP A 483 -4.83 -10.58 22.26
C ASP A 483 -6.27 -10.48 21.76
N LEU A 484 -7.14 -11.25 22.38
CA LEU A 484 -8.54 -11.36 22.03
C LEU A 484 -9.38 -11.16 23.28
N THR A 485 -10.48 -10.43 23.13
CA THR A 485 -11.47 -10.19 24.16
C THR A 485 -12.75 -10.93 23.79
N GLY A 486 -13.27 -11.77 24.67
CA GLY A 486 -14.57 -12.41 24.49
C GLY A 486 -15.70 -11.43 24.75
N ILE A 487 -16.76 -11.50 23.94
CA ILE A 487 -17.99 -10.71 24.07
C ILE A 487 -19.05 -11.64 24.66
N TYR A 488 -19.60 -11.30 25.81
CA TYR A 488 -20.53 -12.13 26.56
C TYR A 488 -21.89 -11.46 26.72
N LEU A 489 -22.96 -12.26 26.58
CA LEU A 489 -24.32 -11.89 26.96
C LEU A 489 -24.76 -12.84 28.08
N GLY A 490 -24.79 -12.33 29.32
CA GLY A 490 -24.78 -13.20 30.50
C GLY A 490 -23.46 -13.99 30.56
N ASP A 491 -23.55 -15.30 30.75
CA ASP A 491 -22.39 -16.20 30.76
C ASP A 491 -22.05 -16.78 29.38
N ARG A 492 -22.88 -16.52 28.36
CA ARG A 492 -22.66 -17.07 27.02
C ARG A 492 -21.72 -16.20 26.21
N LEU A 493 -20.65 -16.81 25.69
CA LEU A 493 -19.77 -16.19 24.70
C LEU A 493 -20.54 -16.02 23.37
N VAL A 494 -20.85 -14.78 23.01
CA VAL A 494 -21.58 -14.42 21.78
C VAL A 494 -20.69 -13.77 20.73
N GLY A 495 -19.42 -13.53 21.03
CA GLY A 495 -18.51 -12.93 20.06
C GLY A 495 -17.07 -12.82 20.53
N VAL A 496 -16.24 -12.26 19.68
CA VAL A 496 -14.84 -11.96 19.95
C VAL A 496 -14.49 -10.58 19.40
N TYR A 497 -13.66 -9.86 20.13
CA TYR A 497 -13.11 -8.57 19.77
C TYR A 497 -11.58 -8.63 19.73
N SER A 498 -10.98 -8.16 18.64
CA SER A 498 -9.55 -7.89 18.56
C SER A 498 -9.28 -6.39 18.65
N PRO A 499 -8.51 -5.90 19.66
CA PRO A 499 -8.06 -4.51 19.70
C PRO A 499 -6.99 -4.19 18.65
N PHE A 500 -6.51 -5.21 17.95
CA PHE A 500 -5.46 -5.16 16.95
C PHE A 500 -6.01 -5.54 15.58
N ASP A 501 -5.46 -4.93 14.54
CA ASP A 501 -5.85 -5.23 13.17
C ASP A 501 -5.55 -6.68 12.79
N VAL A 502 -6.55 -7.41 12.25
CA VAL A 502 -6.43 -8.78 11.76
C VAL A 502 -6.65 -8.86 10.26
N LEU A 503 -7.76 -8.31 9.73
CA LEU A 503 -8.10 -8.54 8.33
C LEU A 503 -7.19 -7.83 7.35
N PHE A 504 -6.91 -6.54 7.53
CA PHE A 504 -5.96 -5.87 6.64
C PHE A 504 -4.56 -6.49 6.76
N SER A 505 -4.12 -6.84 7.97
CA SER A 505 -2.84 -7.50 8.24
C SER A 505 -2.59 -8.75 7.41
N MET A 506 -3.62 -9.54 7.10
CA MET A 506 -3.49 -10.81 6.37
C MET A 506 -3.03 -10.62 4.91
N THR A 507 -3.26 -9.43 4.36
CA THR A 507 -2.92 -9.07 2.97
C THR A 507 -1.41 -9.00 2.77
N GLY A 508 -0.66 -8.68 3.82
CA GLY A 508 0.77 -8.36 3.74
C GLY A 508 1.05 -6.94 3.23
N TYR A 509 0.03 -6.12 3.02
CA TYR A 509 0.20 -4.71 2.67
C TYR A 509 0.56 -3.87 3.89
N ASP A 510 1.27 -2.78 3.65
CA ASP A 510 1.69 -1.85 4.68
C ASP A 510 0.67 -0.70 4.83
N ALA A 511 0.50 -0.26 6.06
CA ALA A 511 -0.21 0.96 6.43
C ALA A 511 0.56 1.62 7.57
N TYR A 512 0.77 2.93 7.45
CA TYR A 512 1.62 3.68 8.37
C TYR A 512 1.12 3.58 9.82
N ASP A 513 2.01 3.23 10.73
CA ASP A 513 1.77 3.07 12.17
C ASP A 513 0.65 2.08 12.53
N ARG A 514 0.31 1.17 11.61
CA ARG A 514 -0.69 0.12 11.83
C ARG A 514 -0.32 -0.72 13.05
N ARG A 515 -1.26 -0.89 13.98
CA ARG A 515 -1.13 -1.79 15.14
C ARG A 515 -1.88 -3.09 14.89
N GLY A 516 -1.15 -4.14 14.53
CA GLY A 516 -1.77 -5.45 14.33
C GLY A 516 -0.78 -6.60 14.22
N TYR A 517 -1.29 -7.74 13.77
CA TYR A 517 -0.51 -8.96 13.59
C TYR A 517 0.37 -8.88 12.32
N LYS A 518 1.41 -9.71 12.24
CA LYS A 518 2.09 -9.99 10.96
C LYS A 518 1.24 -10.94 10.11
N ALA A 519 1.44 -10.98 8.79
CA ALA A 519 0.49 -11.54 7.84
C ALA A 519 0.08 -13.01 8.13
N GLN A 520 1.03 -13.92 8.36
CA GLN A 520 0.69 -15.31 8.70
C GLN A 520 -0.01 -15.44 10.05
N ASP A 521 0.44 -14.69 11.05
CA ASP A 521 -0.17 -14.68 12.39
C ASP A 521 -1.61 -14.11 12.34
N ALA A 522 -1.84 -13.10 11.51
CA ALA A 522 -3.16 -12.54 11.25
C ALA A 522 -4.11 -13.55 10.57
N ARG A 523 -3.61 -14.29 9.56
CA ARG A 523 -4.35 -15.38 8.93
C ARG A 523 -4.71 -16.45 9.97
N ALA A 524 -3.78 -16.80 10.85
CA ALA A 524 -4.02 -17.78 11.90
C ALA A 524 -5.08 -17.31 12.92
N VAL A 525 -5.02 -16.04 13.35
CA VAL A 525 -6.05 -15.43 14.22
C VAL A 525 -7.42 -15.44 13.55
N ALA A 526 -7.53 -14.91 12.33
CA ALA A 526 -8.78 -14.87 11.58
C ALA A 526 -9.37 -16.27 11.35
N ALA A 527 -8.52 -17.24 10.98
CA ALA A 527 -8.94 -18.62 10.78
C ALA A 527 -9.43 -19.25 12.08
N ASN A 528 -8.74 -19.07 13.21
CA ASN A 528 -9.17 -19.62 14.49
C ASN A 528 -10.54 -19.12 14.94
N ILE A 529 -10.88 -17.86 14.67
CA ILE A 529 -12.20 -17.31 14.98
C ILE A 529 -13.28 -18.10 14.23
N LEU A 530 -13.09 -18.32 12.93
CA LEU A 530 -14.07 -19.03 12.10
C LEU A 530 -14.08 -20.55 12.36
N LEU A 531 -12.93 -21.16 12.58
CA LEU A 531 -12.84 -22.58 12.95
C LEU A 531 -13.51 -22.84 14.31
N PHE A 532 -13.34 -21.94 15.27
CA PHE A 532 -14.08 -22.01 16.53
C PHE A 532 -15.59 -21.90 16.32
N VAL A 533 -16.07 -20.99 15.47
CA VAL A 533 -17.51 -20.90 15.15
C VAL A 533 -18.02 -22.16 14.46
N SER A 534 -17.22 -22.77 13.58
CA SER A 534 -17.59 -24.05 12.94
C SER A 534 -17.68 -25.24 13.91
N ASP A 535 -17.04 -25.13 15.07
CA ASP A 535 -17.00 -26.15 16.12
C ASP A 535 -18.13 -25.97 17.15
N ARG A 536 -18.73 -24.78 17.23
CA ARG A 536 -19.87 -24.52 18.11
C ARG A 536 -21.10 -25.27 17.60
N ARG A 537 -21.85 -25.86 18.53
CA ARG A 537 -23.21 -26.34 18.23
C ARG A 537 -24.05 -25.15 17.77
N ALA A 538 -24.81 -25.33 16.68
CA ALA A 538 -25.81 -24.36 16.28
C ALA A 538 -26.79 -24.15 17.45
N GLY A 539 -26.95 -22.89 17.86
CA GLY A 539 -27.80 -22.50 18.98
C GLY A 539 -29.28 -22.53 18.65
#